data_AF-A0A259DBN1-F1
#
_entry.id   AF-A0A259DBN1-F1
#
_cell.length_a   1.000
_cell.length_b   1.000
_cell.length_c   1.000
_cell.angle_alpha   90.00
_cell.angle_beta   90.00
_cell.angle_gamma   90.00
#
_symmetry.space_group_name_H-M   'P 1'
#
loop_
_entity.id
_entity.type
_entity.pdbx_description
1 polymer ?
#
loop_
_entity_poly.entity_id
_entity_poly.type
_entity_poly.pdbx_seq_one_letter_code
_entity_poly.pdbx_strand_id
1 'polypeptide(L)'
;WAHVGDSRLYLFSDGALIARTEDHTAVAQLVRDGIISEEEAGHHPERNKVSNCLGGYAIPQVECNAPLPLTDGDTMLLCTDGIWGMINAQELSALLHAYTLEDAVRHLMDHAEFRGGEHGDNLSLIAMTWGEARMPSKDSISTLALPDGGVTTQINAHRSVPGAAAVSDDEIERAIAEIQQAIQNISVK
;
A
#
# COMPACT_ATOMS: atom_id res chain seq x y z
N TRP A 1 7.80 -3.28 -16.43
CA TRP A 1 7.51 -4.01 -15.17
C TRP A 1 6.95 -5.39 -15.52
N ALA A 2 6.86 -6.28 -14.52
CA ALA A 2 6.11 -7.52 -14.59
C ALA A 2 5.01 -7.49 -13.53
N HIS A 3 3.79 -7.91 -13.86
CA HIS A 3 2.62 -7.78 -12.99
C HIS A 3 1.74 -9.04 -13.06
N VAL A 4 1.22 -9.45 -11.89
CA VAL A 4 0.18 -10.47 -11.73
C VAL A 4 -0.67 -10.08 -10.52
N GLY A 5 -1.98 -9.85 -10.72
CA GLY A 5 -2.95 -9.67 -9.64
C GLY A 5 -3.68 -8.36 -9.79
N ASP A 6 -3.93 -7.69 -8.68
CA ASP A 6 -4.63 -6.40 -8.59
C ASP A 6 -3.86 -5.37 -7.75
N SER A 7 -2.64 -5.70 -7.31
CA SER A 7 -1.70 -4.69 -6.83
C SER A 7 -1.23 -3.83 -8.00
N ARG A 8 -1.23 -2.51 -7.84
CA ARG A 8 -1.02 -1.60 -8.96
C ARG A 8 0.35 -0.95 -8.92
N LEU A 9 0.93 -0.77 -10.09
CA LEU A 9 2.02 0.17 -10.33
C LEU A 9 1.44 1.40 -11.04
N TYR A 10 1.86 2.59 -10.62
CA TYR A 10 1.60 3.86 -11.26
C TYR A 10 2.92 4.55 -11.61
N LEU A 11 2.95 5.25 -12.74
CA LEU A 11 4.01 6.15 -13.15
C LEU A 11 3.41 7.54 -13.35
N PHE A 12 3.91 8.50 -12.59
CA PHE A 12 3.53 9.91 -12.70
C PHE A 12 4.71 10.74 -13.22
N SER A 13 4.41 11.72 -14.06
CA SER A 13 5.37 12.72 -14.53
C SER A 13 4.73 14.09 -14.45
N ASP A 14 5.38 15.03 -13.77
CA ASP A 14 4.89 16.39 -13.51
C ASP A 14 3.42 16.47 -13.04
N GLY A 15 3.00 15.54 -12.17
CA GLY A 15 1.63 15.48 -11.66
C GLY A 15 0.59 14.89 -12.61
N ALA A 16 1.00 14.38 -13.77
CA ALA A 16 0.15 13.64 -14.69
C ALA A 16 0.39 12.13 -14.57
N LEU A 17 -0.68 11.33 -14.67
CA LEU A 17 -0.58 9.87 -14.77
C LEU A 17 -0.14 9.47 -16.19
N ILE A 18 1.02 8.84 -16.32
CA ILE A 18 1.59 8.41 -17.60
C ILE A 18 1.23 6.96 -17.89
N ALA A 19 1.29 6.09 -16.89
CA ALA A 19 0.98 4.69 -17.04
C ALA A 19 0.51 4.08 -15.70
N ARG A 20 -0.34 3.06 -15.78
CA ARG A 20 -0.62 2.14 -14.68
C ARG A 20 -0.70 0.71 -15.17
N THR A 21 -0.52 -0.26 -14.28
CA THR A 21 -0.92 -1.65 -14.54
C THR A 21 -2.43 -1.77 -14.63
N GLU A 22 -2.90 -2.73 -15.42
CA GLU A 22 -4.30 -3.11 -15.43
C GLU A 22 -4.54 -4.28 -14.48
N ASP A 23 -5.66 -4.26 -13.76
CA ASP A 23 -5.95 -5.32 -12.82
C ASP A 23 -6.30 -6.61 -13.56
N HIS A 24 -5.82 -7.73 -13.04
CA HIS A 24 -6.28 -9.05 -13.45
C HIS A 24 -7.51 -9.48 -12.62
N THR A 25 -8.61 -8.75 -12.80
CA THR A 25 -9.92 -9.06 -12.20
C THR A 25 -10.94 -9.34 -13.28
N ALA A 26 -12.01 -10.06 -12.95
CA ALA A 26 -13.13 -10.27 -13.87
C ALA A 26 -13.76 -8.93 -14.31
N VAL A 27 -13.85 -7.97 -13.38
CA VAL A 27 -14.42 -6.64 -13.64
C VAL A 27 -13.55 -5.84 -14.60
N ALA A 28 -12.22 -5.88 -14.46
CA ALA A 28 -11.31 -5.24 -15.40
C ALA A 28 -11.45 -5.81 -16.82
N GLN A 29 -11.74 -7.11 -16.96
CA GLN A 29 -12.05 -7.70 -18.27
C GLN A 29 -13.33 -7.12 -18.87
N LEU A 30 -14.38 -6.93 -18.07
CA LEU A 30 -15.62 -6.30 -18.54
C LEU A 30 -15.40 -4.87 -19.04
N VAL A 31 -14.51 -4.11 -18.38
CA VAL A 31 -14.11 -2.77 -18.84
C VAL A 31 -13.37 -2.86 -20.18
N ARG A 32 -12.39 -3.77 -20.31
CA ARG A 32 -11.66 -3.99 -21.57
C ARG A 32 -12.57 -4.36 -22.73
N ASP A 33 -13.58 -5.18 -22.45
CA ASP A 33 -14.56 -5.63 -23.44
C ASP A 33 -15.61 -4.55 -23.76
N GLY A 34 -15.56 -3.39 -23.09
CA GLY A 34 -16.48 -2.27 -23.28
C GLY A 34 -17.89 -2.55 -22.74
N ILE A 35 -18.05 -3.52 -21.85
CA ILE A 35 -19.33 -3.93 -21.27
C ILE A 35 -19.75 -2.97 -20.16
N ILE A 36 -18.78 -2.44 -19.40
CA ILE A 36 -18.97 -1.44 -18.35
C ILE A 36 -17.89 -0.35 -18.45
N SER A 37 -18.15 0.82 -17.88
CA SER A 37 -17.19 1.91 -17.73
C SER A 37 -16.24 1.71 -16.54
N GLU A 38 -15.12 2.46 -16.51
CA GLU A 38 -14.20 2.46 -15.36
C GLU A 38 -14.89 2.92 -14.05
N GLU A 39 -15.84 3.85 -14.16
CA GLU A 39 -16.60 4.36 -13.01
C GLU A 39 -17.53 3.27 -12.42
N GLU A 40 -18.21 2.52 -13.29
CA GLU A 40 -19.05 1.39 -12.89
C GLU A 40 -18.20 0.26 -12.30
N ALA A 41 -17.02 -0.01 -12.86
CA ALA A 41 -16.08 -0.99 -12.35
C ALA A 41 -15.65 -0.69 -10.90
N GLY A 42 -15.43 0.59 -10.57
CA GLY A 42 -15.07 1.03 -9.21
C GLY A 42 -16.11 0.66 -8.14
N HIS A 43 -17.38 0.54 -8.52
CA HIS A 43 -18.49 0.22 -7.61
C HIS A 43 -19.02 -1.21 -7.76
N HIS A 44 -18.40 -2.02 -8.63
CA HIS A 44 -18.89 -3.36 -8.93
C HIS A 44 -18.73 -4.29 -7.70
N PRO A 45 -19.74 -5.11 -7.34
CA PRO A 45 -19.68 -6.00 -6.18
C PRO A 45 -18.56 -7.04 -6.29
N GLU A 46 -18.12 -7.35 -7.51
CA GLU A 46 -17.05 -8.32 -7.79
C GLU A 46 -15.70 -7.67 -8.12
N ARG A 47 -15.52 -6.37 -7.86
CA ARG A 47 -14.29 -5.64 -8.25
C ARG A 47 -13.01 -6.24 -7.68
N ASN A 48 -13.08 -6.90 -6.52
CA ASN A 48 -11.95 -7.57 -5.85
C ASN A 48 -11.81 -9.06 -6.23
N LYS A 49 -12.56 -9.57 -7.21
CA LYS A 49 -12.41 -10.96 -7.66
C LYS A 49 -11.25 -11.08 -8.65
N VAL A 50 -10.06 -11.35 -8.11
CA VAL A 50 -8.84 -11.60 -8.86
C VAL A 50 -8.99 -12.88 -9.70
N SER A 51 -8.76 -12.77 -11.00
CA SER A 51 -8.83 -13.86 -11.97
C SER A 51 -7.46 -14.49 -12.28
N ASN A 52 -6.36 -13.82 -11.93
CA ASN A 52 -5.00 -14.30 -12.16
C ASN A 52 -4.08 -13.91 -10.99
N CYS A 53 -3.56 -14.90 -10.28
CA CYS A 53 -2.69 -14.71 -9.12
C CYS A 53 -1.61 -15.81 -9.06
N LEU A 54 -0.53 -15.52 -8.33
CA LEU A 54 0.49 -16.54 -8.05
C LEU A 54 -0.05 -17.55 -7.04
N GLY A 55 0.26 -18.84 -7.24
CA GLY A 55 -0.16 -19.91 -6.33
C GLY A 55 -1.61 -20.37 -6.50
N GLY A 56 -2.33 -19.88 -7.51
CA GLY A 56 -3.64 -20.37 -7.90
C GLY A 56 -3.61 -21.75 -8.59
N TYR A 57 -4.80 -22.25 -8.95
CA TYR A 57 -4.94 -23.54 -9.63
C TYR A 57 -4.41 -23.54 -11.07
N ALA A 58 -4.41 -22.37 -11.72
CA ALA A 58 -3.90 -22.19 -13.07
C ALA A 58 -2.48 -21.62 -13.04
N ILE A 59 -1.71 -21.89 -14.10
CA ILE A 59 -0.41 -21.26 -14.30
C ILE A 59 -0.64 -19.74 -14.47
N PRO A 60 0.02 -18.89 -13.68
CA PRO A 60 -0.21 -17.45 -13.74
C PRO A 60 0.27 -16.88 -15.07
N GLN A 61 -0.54 -16.00 -15.65
CA GLN A 61 -0.14 -15.23 -16.83
C GLN A 61 0.56 -13.95 -16.38
N VAL A 62 1.88 -13.90 -16.55
CA VAL A 62 2.65 -12.71 -16.17
C VAL A 62 2.55 -11.67 -17.27
N GLU A 63 2.00 -10.51 -16.96
CA GLU A 63 2.02 -9.37 -17.87
C GLU A 63 3.39 -8.68 -17.78
N CYS A 64 4.10 -8.62 -18.90
CA CYS A 64 5.39 -7.94 -18.99
C CYS A 64 5.27 -6.77 -19.96
N ASN A 65 5.44 -5.56 -19.43
CA ASN A 65 5.49 -4.36 -20.25
C ASN A 65 6.92 -4.05 -20.72
N ALA A 66 7.02 -3.45 -21.91
CA ALA A 66 8.28 -2.94 -22.43
C ALA A 66 8.90 -1.90 -21.48
N PRO A 67 10.22 -1.73 -21.48
CA PRO A 67 10.86 -0.66 -20.72
C PRO A 67 10.28 0.70 -21.12
N LEU A 68 9.92 1.51 -20.12
CA LEU A 68 9.58 2.92 -20.33
C LEU A 68 10.76 3.80 -19.91
N PRO A 69 11.09 4.84 -20.70
CA PRO A 69 12.08 5.82 -20.29
C PRO A 69 11.56 6.60 -19.09
N LEU A 70 12.44 6.85 -18.12
CA LEU A 70 12.18 7.72 -16.98
C LEU A 70 12.88 9.05 -17.19
N THR A 71 12.23 10.13 -16.78
CA THR A 71 12.75 11.49 -16.74
C THR A 71 12.97 11.90 -15.29
N ASP A 72 13.95 12.77 -15.05
CA ASP A 72 14.20 13.32 -13.71
C ASP A 72 12.92 13.96 -13.15
N GLY A 73 12.58 13.59 -11.92
CA GLY A 73 11.34 13.99 -11.23
C GLY A 73 10.16 13.03 -11.42
N ASP A 74 10.24 12.06 -12.32
CA ASP A 74 9.20 11.03 -12.47
C ASP A 74 9.05 10.25 -11.16
N THR A 75 7.81 9.95 -10.79
CA THR A 75 7.52 9.24 -9.54
C THR A 75 6.73 7.97 -9.82
N MET A 76 7.30 6.85 -9.39
CA MET A 76 6.68 5.54 -9.43
C MET A 76 6.05 5.22 -8.08
N LEU A 77 4.89 4.58 -8.11
CA LEU A 77 4.17 4.12 -6.92
C LEU A 77 3.72 2.68 -7.15
N LEU A 78 4.02 1.78 -6.22
CA LEU A 78 3.46 0.43 -6.16
C LEU A 78 2.59 0.32 -4.92
N CYS A 79 1.37 -0.14 -5.06
CA CYS A 79 0.46 -0.24 -3.93
C CYS A 79 -0.49 -1.44 -4.02
N THR A 80 -0.97 -1.89 -2.87
CA THR A 80 -2.07 -2.87 -2.78
C THR A 80 -3.43 -2.19 -2.94
N ASP A 81 -4.47 -3.01 -3.05
CA ASP A 81 -5.88 -2.62 -3.10
C ASP A 81 -6.37 -1.90 -1.85
N GLY A 82 -5.77 -2.17 -0.70
CA GLY A 82 -5.96 -1.36 0.51
C GLY A 82 -5.70 0.13 0.29
N ILE A 83 -4.77 0.50 -0.61
CA ILE A 83 -4.49 1.91 -0.95
C ILE A 83 -5.40 2.40 -2.08
N TRP A 84 -5.34 1.76 -3.25
CA TRP A 84 -6.05 2.28 -4.44
C TRP A 84 -7.56 2.14 -4.35
N GLY A 85 -8.06 1.27 -3.47
CA GLY A 85 -9.48 1.16 -3.16
C GLY A 85 -10.01 2.36 -2.36
N MET A 86 -9.15 3.06 -1.61
CA MET A 86 -9.50 4.20 -0.76
C MET A 86 -9.11 5.56 -1.35
N ILE A 87 -8.09 5.59 -2.21
CA ILE A 87 -7.49 6.81 -2.76
C ILE A 87 -7.37 6.69 -4.28
N ASN A 88 -7.98 7.62 -5.02
CA ASN A 88 -7.95 7.58 -6.48
C ASN A 88 -6.63 8.12 -7.06
N ALA A 89 -6.38 7.87 -8.34
CA ALA A 89 -5.13 8.23 -9.00
C ALA A 89 -4.82 9.74 -8.98
N GLN A 90 -5.85 10.59 -9.04
CA GLN A 90 -5.69 12.04 -8.98
C GLN A 90 -5.23 12.49 -7.59
N GLU A 91 -5.79 11.89 -6.53
CA GLU A 91 -5.35 12.14 -5.14
C GLU A 91 -3.95 11.60 -4.87
N LEU A 92 -3.62 10.40 -5.38
CA LEU A 92 -2.26 9.84 -5.32
C LEU A 92 -1.26 10.83 -5.93
N SER A 93 -1.55 11.29 -7.14
CA SER A 93 -0.67 12.23 -7.85
C SER A 93 -0.55 13.57 -7.12
N ALA A 94 -1.66 14.12 -6.62
CA ALA A 94 -1.67 15.39 -5.91
C ALA A 94 -0.79 15.36 -4.65
N LEU A 95 -0.86 14.28 -3.86
CA LEU A 95 -0.05 14.13 -2.65
C LEU A 95 1.43 13.91 -2.97
N LEU A 96 1.74 13.05 -3.93
CA LEU A 96 3.12 12.82 -4.38
C LEU A 96 3.75 14.08 -4.97
N HIS A 97 2.94 14.95 -5.59
CA HIS A 97 3.40 16.22 -6.11
C HIS A 97 3.55 17.25 -4.98
N ALA A 98 2.60 17.38 -4.06
CA ALA A 98 2.59 18.47 -3.09
C ALA A 98 3.65 18.36 -1.97
N TYR A 99 4.14 17.17 -1.67
CA TYR A 99 4.98 16.91 -0.50
C TYR A 99 6.32 16.25 -0.87
N THR A 100 7.22 16.15 0.13
CA THR A 100 8.35 15.24 0.02
C THR A 100 7.83 13.81 -0.13
N LEU A 101 8.61 12.91 -0.76
CA LEU A 101 8.17 11.52 -0.97
C LEU A 101 7.82 10.81 0.36
N GLU A 102 8.57 11.12 1.41
CA GLU A 102 8.34 10.59 2.76
C GLU A 102 7.00 11.06 3.35
N ASP A 103 6.75 12.38 3.32
CA ASP A 103 5.51 12.94 3.84
C ASP A 103 4.30 12.52 2.98
N ALA A 104 4.47 12.43 1.67
CA ALA A 104 3.44 11.95 0.76
C ALA A 104 3.04 10.51 1.09
N VAL A 105 4.02 9.60 1.26
CA VAL A 105 3.76 8.21 1.67
C VAL A 105 3.04 8.17 3.02
N ARG A 106 3.47 8.97 4.00
CA ARG A 106 2.83 9.04 5.32
C ARG A 106 1.37 9.49 5.23
N HIS A 107 1.12 10.59 4.50
CA HIS A 107 -0.25 11.10 4.29
C HIS A 107 -1.13 10.09 3.54
N LEU A 108 -0.58 9.39 2.55
CA LEU A 108 -1.30 8.35 1.81
C LEU A 108 -1.72 7.19 2.71
N MET A 109 -0.81 6.70 3.55
CA MET A 109 -1.11 5.63 4.51
C MET A 109 -2.18 6.08 5.52
N ASP A 110 -2.03 7.28 6.09
CA ASP A 110 -2.98 7.85 7.05
C ASP A 110 -4.39 8.01 6.45
N HIS A 111 -4.47 8.54 5.23
CA HIS A 111 -5.74 8.74 4.55
C HIS A 111 -6.42 7.41 4.20
N ALA A 112 -5.65 6.42 3.73
CA ALA A 112 -6.18 5.10 3.40
C ALA A 112 -6.69 4.38 4.66
N GLU A 113 -5.94 4.43 5.76
CA GLU A 113 -6.34 3.86 7.05
C GLU A 113 -7.62 4.52 7.57
N PHE A 114 -7.67 5.86 7.58
CA PHE A 114 -8.83 6.60 8.05
C PHE A 114 -10.09 6.31 7.21
N ARG A 115 -9.96 6.24 5.87
CA ARG A 115 -11.08 5.95 4.97
C ARG A 115 -11.54 4.49 5.03
N GLY A 116 -10.59 3.56 5.21
CA GLY A 116 -10.89 2.13 5.32
C GLY A 116 -11.66 1.79 6.60
N GLY A 117 -11.27 2.38 7.74
CA GLY A 117 -11.91 2.15 9.02
C GLY A 117 -12.03 0.65 9.36
N GLU A 118 -13.19 0.22 9.87
CA GLU A 118 -13.46 -1.18 10.22
C GLU A 118 -13.52 -2.14 9.01
N HIS A 119 -13.51 -1.60 7.79
CA HIS A 119 -13.56 -2.36 6.54
C HIS A 119 -12.29 -2.18 5.70
N GLY A 120 -11.22 -1.64 6.29
CA GLY A 120 -9.93 -1.47 5.64
C GLY A 120 -9.24 -2.80 5.37
N ASP A 121 -8.47 -2.85 4.29
CA ASP A 121 -7.55 -3.95 3.99
C ASP A 121 -6.13 -3.61 4.43
N ASN A 122 -5.22 -4.57 4.30
CA ASN A 122 -3.80 -4.40 4.50
C ASN A 122 -3.24 -3.34 3.55
N LEU A 123 -2.55 -2.36 4.14
CA LEU A 123 -1.96 -1.24 3.42
C LEU A 123 -0.49 -1.54 3.14
N SER A 124 -0.12 -1.56 1.86
CA SER A 124 1.29 -1.63 1.45
C SER A 124 1.52 -0.67 0.29
N LEU A 125 2.60 0.10 0.41
CA LEU A 125 2.96 1.17 -0.52
C LEU A 125 4.48 1.25 -0.65
N ILE A 126 4.96 1.35 -1.88
CA ILE A 126 6.35 1.70 -2.21
C ILE A 126 6.28 2.88 -3.16
N ALA A 127 7.03 3.94 -2.87
CA ALA A 127 7.15 5.09 -3.76
C ALA A 127 8.62 5.38 -4.06
N MET A 128 8.91 5.79 -5.28
CA MET A 128 10.26 6.11 -5.75
C MET A 128 10.20 7.29 -6.71
N THR A 129 11.00 8.32 -6.48
CA THR A 129 11.24 9.38 -7.46
C THR A 129 12.54 9.10 -8.20
N TRP A 130 12.52 9.21 -9.52
CA TRP A 130 13.69 9.06 -10.38
C TRP A 130 14.46 10.38 -10.49
N GLY A 131 15.78 10.31 -10.47
CA GLY A 131 16.64 11.50 -10.53
C GLY A 131 16.73 12.24 -9.19
N GLU A 132 16.99 13.55 -9.24
CA GLU A 132 17.06 14.36 -8.03
C GLU A 132 15.66 14.61 -7.43
N ALA A 133 15.55 14.43 -6.12
CA ALA A 133 14.31 14.69 -5.42
C ALA A 133 13.95 16.17 -5.53
N ARG A 134 12.76 16.45 -6.07
CA ARG A 134 12.23 17.82 -6.17
C ARG A 134 12.12 18.52 -4.81
N MET A 135 11.77 17.75 -3.78
CA MET A 135 11.73 18.21 -2.40
C MET A 135 12.50 17.21 -1.52
N PRO A 136 13.75 17.52 -1.14
CA PRO A 136 14.52 16.64 -0.27
C PRO A 136 13.93 16.62 1.15
N SER A 137 13.81 15.43 1.74
CA SER A 137 13.48 15.29 3.16
C SER A 137 14.70 15.68 4.00
N LYS A 138 14.48 16.34 5.15
CA LYS A 138 15.55 16.67 6.10
C LYS A 138 16.14 15.44 6.79
N ASP A 139 15.35 14.37 6.87
CA ASP A 139 15.70 13.12 7.55
C ASP A 139 16.11 12.00 6.58
N SER A 140 16.30 12.33 5.28
CA SER A 140 16.65 11.35 4.26
C SER A 140 18.04 10.75 4.51
N ILE A 141 18.12 9.42 4.54
CA ILE A 141 19.40 8.71 4.57
C ILE A 141 19.90 8.56 3.12
N SER A 142 21.05 9.14 2.82
CA SER A 142 21.70 8.97 1.53
C SER A 142 22.56 7.71 1.51
N THR A 143 22.40 6.87 0.48
CA THR A 143 23.27 5.71 0.26
C THR A 143 24.71 6.08 -0.04
N LEU A 144 24.98 7.32 -0.50
CA LEU A 144 26.34 7.85 -0.62
C LEU A 144 27.01 8.09 0.73
N ALA A 145 26.22 8.26 1.79
CA ALA A 145 26.70 8.42 3.16
C ALA A 145 26.74 7.10 3.95
N LEU A 146 26.21 6.00 3.38
CA LEU A 146 26.24 4.68 3.99
C LEU A 146 27.54 3.94 3.60
N PRO A 147 28.16 3.20 4.55
CA PRO A 147 29.28 2.32 4.20
C PRO A 147 28.83 1.19 3.27
N ASP A 148 29.75 0.64 2.49
CA ASP A 148 29.45 -0.44 1.55
C ASP A 148 28.85 -1.67 2.26
N GLY A 149 27.74 -2.19 1.75
CA GLY A 149 26.93 -3.23 2.39
C GLY A 149 26.08 -2.75 3.59
N GLY A 150 26.05 -1.45 3.88
CA GLY A 150 25.23 -0.86 4.94
C GLY A 150 23.74 -0.90 4.61
N VAL A 151 22.95 -1.59 5.42
CA VAL A 151 21.49 -1.52 5.41
C VAL A 151 21.06 -0.64 6.57
N THR A 152 20.12 0.28 6.33
CA THR A 152 19.46 1.05 7.37
C THR A 152 17.98 0.74 7.34
N THR A 153 17.40 0.46 8.51
CA THR A 153 15.97 0.24 8.67
C THR A 153 15.48 1.23 9.73
N GLN A 154 14.58 2.13 9.33
CA GLN A 154 13.84 2.95 10.29
C GLN A 154 12.49 2.28 10.55
N ILE A 155 12.29 1.81 11.77
CA ILE A 155 10.98 1.34 12.23
C ILE A 155 10.36 2.51 12.98
N ASN A 156 9.35 3.14 12.39
CA ASN A 156 8.49 4.03 13.14
C ASN A 156 7.60 3.14 14.02
N ALA A 157 7.99 2.99 15.29
CA ALA A 157 7.14 2.37 16.29
C ALA A 157 5.79 3.10 16.29
N HIS A 158 4.69 2.32 16.37
CA HIS A 158 3.30 2.75 16.35
C HIS A 158 3.10 4.21 16.82
N ARG A 159 2.38 5.00 16.02
CA ARG A 159 1.71 6.20 16.55
C ARG A 159 1.02 5.80 17.84
N SER A 160 1.43 6.41 18.95
CA SER A 160 0.60 6.43 20.14
C SER A 160 -0.72 7.05 19.69
N VAL A 161 -1.80 6.27 19.67
CA VAL A 161 -3.14 6.82 19.45
C VAL A 161 -3.33 7.89 20.52
N PRO A 162 -3.54 9.17 20.17
CA PRO A 162 -3.81 10.20 21.17
C PRO A 162 -5.12 9.83 21.88
N GLY A 163 -5.01 9.32 23.12
CA GLY A 163 -6.17 8.88 23.89
C GLY A 163 -6.38 7.36 23.99
N ALA A 164 -5.51 6.51 23.44
CA ALA A 164 -5.45 5.14 23.94
C ALA A 164 -4.95 5.19 25.39
N ALA A 165 -5.83 4.85 26.33
CA ALA A 165 -5.44 4.70 27.72
C ALA A 165 -4.23 3.77 27.78
N ALA A 166 -3.16 4.20 28.45
CA ALA A 166 -2.12 3.26 28.85
C ALA A 166 -2.84 2.14 29.61
N VAL A 167 -2.76 0.91 29.08
CA VAL A 167 -3.31 -0.28 29.75
C VAL A 167 -2.72 -0.26 31.15
N SER A 168 -3.58 -0.13 32.16
CA SER A 168 -3.09 -0.02 33.53
C SER A 168 -2.46 -1.34 33.97
N ASP A 169 -1.51 -1.28 34.89
CA ASP A 169 -0.90 -2.50 35.46
C ASP A 169 -2.00 -3.45 36.00
N ASP A 170 -3.11 -2.91 36.52
CA ASP A 170 -4.27 -3.67 36.97
C ASP A 170 -4.96 -4.47 35.85
N GLU A 171 -5.05 -3.92 34.63
CA GLU A 171 -5.64 -4.63 33.49
C GLU A 171 -4.72 -5.75 32.99
N ILE A 172 -3.40 -5.52 33.03
CA ILE A 172 -2.39 -6.53 32.70
C ILE A 172 -2.45 -7.68 33.71
N GLU A 173 -2.51 -7.38 35.01
CA GLU A 173 -2.61 -8.40 36.06
C GLU A 173 -3.91 -9.21 35.95
N ARG A 174 -5.03 -8.57 35.63
CA ARG A 174 -6.31 -9.25 35.41
C ARG A 174 -6.24 -10.20 34.22
N ALA A 175 -5.64 -9.78 33.11
CA ALA A 175 -5.47 -10.62 31.93
C ALA A 175 -4.54 -11.82 32.20
N ILE A 176 -3.46 -11.63 32.97
CA ILE A 176 -2.57 -12.71 33.39
C ILE A 176 -3.33 -13.73 34.26
N ALA A 177 -4.14 -13.25 35.20
CA ALA A 177 -4.93 -14.12 36.08
C ALA A 177 -5.95 -14.97 35.30
N GLU A 178 -6.65 -14.39 34.33
CA GLU A 178 -7.59 -15.12 33.46
C GLU A 178 -6.90 -16.23 32.65
N ILE A 179 -5.73 -15.93 32.07
CA ILE A 179 -4.95 -16.91 31.31
C ILE A 179 -4.49 -18.06 32.22
N GLN A 180 -3.97 -17.75 33.41
CA GLN A 180 -3.54 -18.76 34.38
C GLN A 180 -4.69 -19.65 34.85
N GLN A 181 -5.87 -19.07 35.06
CA GLN A 181 -7.06 -19.80 35.47
C GLN A 181 -7.59 -20.71 34.35
N ALA A 182 -7.52 -20.25 33.10
CA ALA A 182 -7.84 -21.08 31.93
C ALA A 182 -6.87 -22.27 31.79
N ILE A 183 -5.57 -22.05 32.01
CA ILE A 183 -4.55 -23.11 31.99
C ILE A 183 -4.83 -24.14 33.10
N GLN A 184 -5.12 -23.69 34.33
CA GLN A 184 -5.46 -24.60 35.43
C GLN A 184 -6.73 -25.42 35.15
N ASN A 185 -7.77 -24.81 34.59
CA ASN A 185 -9.01 -25.51 34.25
C ASN A 185 -8.82 -26.57 33.15
N ILE A 186 -7.86 -26.37 32.24
CA ILE A 186 -7.50 -27.36 31.23
C ILE A 186 -6.63 -28.47 31.83
N SER A 187 -5.76 -28.15 32.80
CA SER A 187 -4.85 -29.13 33.42
C SER A 187 -5.51 -30.08 34.44
N VAL A 188 -6.77 -29.84 34.81
CA VAL A 188 -7.56 -30.65 35.78
C VAL A 188 -8.59 -31.56 35.08
N LYS A 189 -8.70 -31.50 33.75
CA LYS A 189 -9.45 -32.47 32.92
C LYS A 189 -8.52 -33.50 32.28
#